data_AF-A0A6M0M703-F1
#
_entry.id   AF-A0A6M0M703-F1
#
_cell.length_a   1.000
_cell.length_b   1.000
_cell.length_c   1.000
_cell.angle_alpha   90.00
_cell.angle_beta   90.00
_cell.angle_gamma   90.00
#
_symmetry.space_group_name_H-M   'P 1'
#
loop_
_entity.id
_entity.type
_entity.pdbx_description
1 polymer ?
#
loop_
_entity_poly.entity_id
_entity_poly.type
_entity_poly.pdbx_seq_one_letter_code
_entity_poly.pdbx_strand_id
1 'polypeptide(L)'
;MNEQSLVNNYKTWRKDNFYDKEGFFPIFSSFKEKMRYLSPGATSLYIYLGLHANYKTGEVYHSLGTIAMYFGKSTRTITNWMKELEDNDLIFRKQKKLNHVSYTYLKPY
;
A
#
# COMPACT_ATOMS: atom_id res chain seq x y z
N MET A 1 -27.19 -19.45 0.83
CA MET A 1 -25.72 -19.56 0.69
C MET A 1 -25.21 -20.31 1.91
N ASN A 2 -24.46 -21.40 1.76
CA ASN A 2 -23.96 -22.20 2.89
C ASN A 2 -22.46 -21.95 3.12
N GLU A 3 -21.93 -22.35 4.28
CA GLU A 3 -20.53 -22.13 4.68
C GLU A 3 -19.54 -22.70 3.66
N GLN A 4 -19.80 -23.91 3.16
CA GLN A 4 -18.96 -24.57 2.16
C GLN A 4 -18.88 -23.77 0.85
N SER A 5 -19.98 -23.14 0.43
CA SER A 5 -20.01 -22.26 -0.73
C SER A 5 -19.17 -21.00 -0.53
N LEU A 6 -19.16 -20.40 0.66
CA LEU A 6 -18.31 -19.24 0.98
C LEU A 6 -16.82 -19.59 0.90
N VAL A 7 -16.42 -20.73 1.47
CA VAL A 7 -15.03 -21.21 1.42
C VAL A 7 -14.60 -21.47 -0.02
N ASN A 8 -15.45 -22.11 -0.82
CA ASN A 8 -15.12 -22.40 -2.22
C ASN A 8 -15.04 -21.12 -3.07
N ASN A 9 -15.92 -20.16 -2.84
CA ASN A 9 -15.88 -18.87 -3.53
C ASN A 9 -14.56 -18.13 -3.28
N TYR A 10 -14.09 -18.07 -2.03
CA TYR A 10 -12.81 -17.44 -1.70
C TYR A 10 -11.62 -18.16 -2.34
N LYS A 11 -11.63 -19.50 -2.34
CA LYS A 11 -10.58 -20.30 -2.99
C LYS A 11 -10.51 -20.01 -4.49
N THR A 12 -11.64 -19.97 -5.17
CA THR A 12 -11.73 -19.65 -6.61
C THR A 12 -11.25 -18.22 -6.86
N TRP A 13 -11.78 -17.23 -6.14
CA TRP A 13 -11.34 -15.84 -6.25
C TRP A 13 -9.83 -15.67 -6.09
N ARG A 14 -9.23 -16.29 -5.05
CA ARG A 14 -7.77 -16.23 -4.82
C ARG A 14 -7.00 -16.87 -5.98
N LYS A 15 -7.48 -18.02 -6.46
CA LYS A 15 -6.86 -18.75 -7.56
C LYS A 15 -6.84 -17.89 -8.82
N ASP A 16 -7.99 -17.33 -9.20
CA ASP A 16 -8.15 -16.53 -10.41
C ASP A 16 -7.26 -15.28 -10.37
N ASN A 17 -7.26 -14.53 -9.26
CA ASN A 17 -6.40 -13.35 -9.08
C ASN A 17 -4.90 -13.68 -9.18
N PHE A 18 -4.48 -14.85 -8.68
CA PHE A 18 -3.08 -15.29 -8.80
C PHE A 18 -2.70 -15.63 -10.24
N TYR A 19 -3.59 -16.31 -10.99
CA TYR A 19 -3.34 -16.69 -12.39
C TYR A 19 -3.45 -15.51 -13.36
N ASP A 20 -4.41 -14.61 -13.13
CA ASP A 20 -4.68 -13.45 -13.99
C ASP A 20 -3.65 -12.32 -13.82
N LYS A 21 -2.71 -12.48 -12.88
CA LYS A 21 -1.68 -11.48 -12.53
C LYS A 21 -2.27 -10.11 -12.20
N GLU A 22 -3.49 -10.09 -11.68
CA GLU A 22 -4.03 -8.90 -11.02
C GLU A 22 -3.03 -8.46 -9.94
N GLY A 23 -2.72 -7.17 -9.86
CA GLY A 23 -1.66 -6.64 -9.02
C GLY A 23 -1.80 -7.12 -7.57
N PHE A 24 -0.90 -8.02 -7.16
CA PHE A 24 -0.94 -8.64 -5.83
C PHE A 24 0.11 -8.01 -4.92
N PHE A 25 -0.35 -7.43 -3.81
CA PHE A 25 0.52 -6.93 -2.75
C PHE A 25 0.43 -7.84 -1.51
N PRO A 26 1.46 -8.68 -1.24
CA PRO A 26 1.45 -9.53 -0.06
C PRO A 26 1.64 -8.68 1.20
N ILE A 27 0.70 -8.81 2.14
CA ILE A 27 0.86 -8.31 3.52
C ILE A 27 1.03 -9.53 4.42
N PHE A 28 2.19 -9.64 5.05
CA PHE A 28 2.52 -10.79 5.90
C PHE A 28 1.89 -10.63 7.28
N SER A 29 1.64 -11.75 7.96
CA SER A 29 1.00 -11.76 9.28
C SER A 29 1.76 -10.97 10.34
N SER A 30 3.06 -10.73 10.17
CA SER A 30 3.88 -9.84 11.00
C SER A 30 3.39 -8.39 10.97
N PHE A 31 2.73 -7.95 9.88
CA PHE A 31 2.21 -6.59 9.73
C PHE A 31 1.21 -6.21 10.83
N LYS A 32 0.53 -7.20 11.41
CA LYS A 32 -0.44 -6.98 12.49
C LYS A 32 0.17 -6.20 13.67
N GLU A 33 1.48 -6.34 13.92
CA GLU A 33 2.15 -5.61 14.99
C GLU A 33 2.32 -4.13 14.64
N LYS A 34 2.62 -3.82 13.37
CA LYS A 34 2.70 -2.44 12.86
C LYS A 34 1.31 -1.78 12.80
N MET A 35 0.31 -2.53 12.33
CA MET A 35 -1.07 -2.04 12.17
C MET A 35 -1.71 -1.52 13.46
N ARG A 36 -1.29 -2.01 14.64
CA ARG A 36 -1.80 -1.52 15.94
C ARG A 36 -1.41 -0.07 16.23
N TYR A 37 -0.28 0.38 15.69
CA TYR A 37 0.29 1.70 15.98
C TYR A 37 0.04 2.70 14.85
N LEU A 38 -0.33 2.22 13.67
CA LEU A 38 -0.67 3.06 12.54
C LEU A 38 -2.09 3.60 12.67
N SER A 39 -2.25 4.85 12.25
CA SER A 39 -3.54 5.43 11.99
C SER A 39 -4.27 4.66 10.88
N PRO A 40 -5.61 4.63 10.89
CA PRO A 40 -6.39 4.00 9.82
C PRO A 40 -6.04 4.55 8.43
N GLY A 41 -5.69 5.85 8.38
CA GLY A 41 -5.26 6.53 7.17
C GLY A 41 -3.90 6.08 6.66
N ALA A 42 -2.89 5.99 7.54
CA ALA A 42 -1.59 5.46 7.17
C ALA A 42 -1.67 3.99 6.74
N THR A 43 -2.50 3.19 7.41
CA THR A 43 -2.74 1.79 7.02
C THR A 43 -3.35 1.69 5.61
N SER A 44 -4.36 2.51 5.32
CA SER A 44 -4.97 2.59 3.99
C SER A 44 -3.98 3.05 2.93
N LEU A 45 -3.14 4.04 3.27
CA LEU A 45 -2.08 4.51 2.37
C LEU A 45 -1.04 3.43 2.09
N TYR A 46 -0.66 2.62 3.09
CA TYR A 46 0.30 1.53 2.91
C TYR A 46 -0.21 0.49 1.91
N ILE A 47 -1.49 0.10 2.04
CA ILE A 47 -2.14 -0.83 1.10
C ILE A 47 -2.17 -0.22 -0.31
N TYR A 48 -2.55 1.05 -0.43
CA TYR A 48 -2.52 1.77 -1.71
C TYR A 48 -1.13 1.74 -2.35
N LEU A 49 -0.09 2.06 -1.60
CA LEU A 49 1.29 2.04 -2.10
C LEU A 49 1.67 0.63 -2.56
N GLY A 50 1.30 -0.40 -1.80
CA GLY A 50 1.45 -1.79 -2.17
C GLY A 50 0.83 -2.18 -3.50
N LEU A 51 -0.44 -1.82 -3.71
CA LEU A 51 -1.19 -2.13 -4.93
C LEU A 51 -0.66 -1.38 -6.16
N HIS A 52 -0.01 -0.23 -5.96
CA HIS A 52 0.57 0.59 -7.02
C HIS A 52 2.09 0.43 -7.16
N ALA A 53 2.72 -0.42 -6.35
CA ALA A 53 4.14 -0.65 -6.42
C ALA A 53 4.50 -1.52 -7.61
N ASN A 54 5.66 -1.23 -8.21
CA ASN A 54 6.25 -2.15 -9.17
C ASN A 54 6.54 -3.49 -8.48
N TYR A 55 5.98 -4.58 -9.02
CA TYR A 55 6.10 -5.92 -8.44
C TYR A 55 7.55 -6.45 -8.32
N LYS A 56 8.49 -5.92 -9.10
CA LYS A 56 9.92 -6.29 -9.03
C LYS A 56 10.72 -5.41 -8.08
N THR A 57 10.44 -4.11 -8.04
CA THR A 57 11.30 -3.13 -7.36
C THR A 57 10.68 -2.52 -6.09
N GLY A 58 9.38 -2.70 -5.86
CA GLY A 58 8.66 -2.09 -4.73
C GLY A 58 8.53 -0.56 -4.85
N GLU A 59 8.84 0.01 -6.01
CA GLU A 59 8.81 1.45 -6.25
C GLU A 59 7.42 1.93 -6.64
N VAL A 60 6.98 3.04 -6.04
CA VAL A 60 5.78 3.78 -6.40
C VAL A 60 6.15 5.18 -6.87
N TYR A 61 5.62 5.57 -8.03
CA TYR A 61 5.86 6.89 -8.64
C TYR A 61 4.60 7.75 -8.65
N HIS A 62 4.01 8.00 -7.49
CA HIS A 62 2.84 8.88 -7.35
C HIS A 62 3.18 10.14 -6.54
N SER A 63 2.75 11.28 -7.06
CA SER A 63 2.87 12.57 -6.36
C SER A 63 1.93 12.61 -5.16
N LEU A 64 2.23 13.47 -4.17
CA LEU A 64 1.33 13.69 -3.04
C LEU A 64 -0.05 14.19 -3.50
N GLY A 65 -0.11 14.99 -4.58
CA GLY A 65 -1.36 15.46 -5.17
C GLY A 65 -2.19 14.33 -5.78
N THR A 66 -1.56 13.39 -6.49
CA THR A 66 -2.23 12.20 -7.05
C THR A 66 -2.85 11.36 -5.95
N ILE A 67 -2.10 11.12 -4.87
CA ILE A 67 -2.57 10.33 -3.73
C ILE A 67 -3.67 11.08 -2.96
N ALA A 68 -3.52 12.39 -2.78
CA ALA A 68 -4.52 13.25 -2.14
C ALA A 68 -5.85 13.22 -2.89
N MET A 69 -5.81 13.31 -4.22
CA MET A 69 -6.97 13.19 -5.09
C MET A 69 -7.65 11.83 -4.96
N TYR A 70 -6.87 10.73 -4.96
CA TYR A 70 -7.41 9.37 -4.79
C TYR A 70 -8.18 9.20 -3.47
N PHE A 71 -7.62 9.67 -2.36
CA PHE A 71 -8.26 9.54 -1.04
C PHE A 71 -9.29 10.65 -0.73
N GLY A 72 -9.45 11.64 -1.61
CA GLY A 72 -10.26 12.83 -1.33
C GLY A 72 -9.78 13.58 -0.08
N LYS A 73 -8.46 13.69 0.11
CA LYS A 73 -7.82 14.35 1.27
C LYS A 73 -6.92 15.49 0.84
N SER A 74 -6.48 16.30 1.81
CA SER A 74 -5.47 17.34 1.56
C SER A 74 -4.08 16.72 1.38
N THR A 75 -3.21 17.39 0.62
CA THR A 75 -1.79 16.99 0.51
C THR A 75 -1.10 16.94 1.87
N ARG A 76 -1.44 17.86 2.79
CA ARG A 76 -0.95 17.84 4.18
C ARG A 76 -1.31 16.54 4.91
N THR A 77 -2.55 16.07 4.76
CA THR A 77 -2.99 14.79 5.35
C THR A 77 -2.16 13.62 4.81
N ILE A 78 -1.94 13.57 3.49
CA ILE A 78 -1.11 12.54 2.88
C ILE A 78 0.34 12.64 3.33
N THR A 79 0.90 13.84 3.45
CA THR A 79 2.25 14.06 3.99
C THR A 79 2.38 13.51 5.41
N ASN A 80 1.38 13.72 6.26
CA ASN A 80 1.39 13.19 7.62
C ASN A 80 1.35 11.65 7.63
N TRP A 81 0.51 11.03 6.80
CA TRP A 81 0.47 9.57 6.68
C TRP A 81 1.77 9.00 6.09
N MET A 82 2.38 9.67 5.11
CA MET A 82 3.69 9.28 4.58
C MET A 82 4.76 9.31 5.68
N LYS A 83 4.80 10.39 6.45
CA LYS A 83 5.73 10.53 7.58
C LYS A 83 5.51 9.43 8.62
N GLU A 84 4.26 9.14 8.96
CA GLU A 84 3.93 8.07 9.89
C GLU A 84 4.42 6.69 9.41
N LEU A 85 4.28 6.41 8.11
CA LEU A 85 4.82 5.17 7.52
C LEU A 85 6.35 5.15 7.50
N GLU A 86 7.02 6.28 7.26
CA GLU A 86 8.48 6.40 7.35
C GLU A 86 8.98 6.20 8.79
N ASP A 87 8.34 6.86 9.76
CA ASP A 87 8.68 6.78 11.19
C ASP A 87 8.49 5.34 11.73
N ASN A 88 7.61 4.53 11.12
CA ASN A 88 7.40 3.11 11.43
C ASN A 88 8.25 2.14 10.60
N ASP A 89 9.18 2.67 9.80
CA ASP A 89 10.13 1.93 8.95
C ASP A 89 9.49 1.10 7.83
N LEU A 90 8.28 1.48 7.38
CA LEU A 90 7.52 0.75 6.37
C LEU A 90 7.77 1.24 4.95
N ILE A 91 8.19 2.50 4.81
CA ILE A 91 8.52 3.11 3.52
C ILE A 91 9.77 3.97 3.63
N PHE A 92 10.35 4.28 2.48
CA PHE A 92 11.35 5.34 2.32
C PHE A 92 10.94 6.23 1.15
N ARG A 93 10.94 7.55 1.32
CA ARG A 93 10.61 8.50 0.26
C ARG A 93 11.81 9.37 -0.09
N LYS A 94 12.13 9.45 -1.39
CA LYS A 94 13.27 10.26 -1.89
C LYS A 94 12.92 11.01 -3.17
N GLN A 95 13.32 12.28 -3.25
CA GLN A 95 13.37 13.02 -4.51
C GLN A 95 14.66 12.68 -5.26
N LYS A 96 14.55 12.18 -6.51
CA LYS A 96 15.73 11.90 -7.36
C LYS A 96 16.31 13.19 -7.98
N LYS A 97 15.50 14.24 -8.12
CA LYS A 97 15.87 15.58 -8.62
C LYS A 97 15.06 16.65 -7.90
N LEU A 98 15.61 17.85 -7.76
CA LEU A 98 14.94 18.99 -7.14
C LEU A 98 13.62 19.31 -7.89
N ASN A 99 12.53 19.53 -7.16
CA ASN A 99 11.19 19.81 -7.69
C ASN A 99 10.53 18.70 -8.53
N HIS A 100 11.03 17.46 -8.49
CA HIS A 100 10.40 16.32 -9.13
C HIS A 100 9.57 15.46 -8.17
N VAL A 101 8.67 14.65 -8.73
CA VAL A 101 7.89 13.66 -7.99
C VAL A 101 8.83 12.75 -7.21
N SER A 102 8.57 12.64 -5.91
CA SER A 102 9.34 11.75 -5.03
C SER A 102 8.99 10.31 -5.31
N TYR A 103 10.01 9.46 -5.32
CA TYR A 103 9.87 8.02 -5.37
C TYR A 103 9.59 7.51 -3.96
N THR A 104 8.62 6.61 -3.83
CA THR A 104 8.37 5.88 -2.59
C THR A 104 8.79 4.44 -2.77
N TYR A 105 9.55 3.91 -1.82
CA TYR A 105 10.04 2.55 -1.80
C TYR A 105 9.39 1.84 -0.62
N LEU A 106 8.75 0.70 -0.86
CA LEU A 106 8.27 -0.15 0.21
C LEU A 106 9.44 -0.87 0.88
N LYS A 107 9.44 -0.93 2.21
CA LYS A 107 10.45 -1.64 2.98
C LYS A 107 9.95 -3.01 3.43
N PRO A 108 10.80 -4.05 3.44
CA PRO A 108 10.52 -5.30 4.15
C PRO A 108 10.38 -5.06 5.66
N TYR A 109 9.52 -5.85 6.32
CA TYR A 109 9.23 -5.75 7.76
C TYR A 109 8.92 -7.12 8.39
#